data_AF-B9M8Q9-F1
#
_entry.id   AF-B9M8Q9-F1
#
_cell.length_a   1.000
_cell.length_b   1.000
_cell.length_c   1.000
_cell.angle_alpha   90.00
_cell.angle_beta   90.00
_cell.angle_gamma   90.00
#
_symmetry.space_group_name_H-M   'P 1'
#
loop_
_entity.id
_entity.type
_entity.pdbx_description
1 polymer ?
#
loop_
_entity_poly.entity_id
_entity_poly.type
_entity_poly.pdbx_seq_one_letter_code
_entity_poly.pdbx_strand_id
1 'polypeptide(L)'
;MLFKCRFAVLFLLGAFFAPGTVHGADGPSDVAARDMELRLAVTPAVMDYAVNTIKPVLDASPDKDRLSQLLKVVDVLKDPKTGVDANRIAPDAYFIYNLLDKVKLGFLYTWKFSPEQKEMLQRWHSKYMNDHPADVFFAPTADEIIKTRAGFGCTHYARAFIVVVKALGLVEKPEDLRYVVSSKADDYNRALEKQDLKMTINGHQFVLVKIDSRWIAINTSQREAVQMPEGFRPESCSPPSNISVRFESYPPGIVFLLRKIGKDFNDDCGDNSLSRLMNISRSGDPQDAAFKWEGYVSADSNGKL
;
A
#
# COMPACT_ATOMS: atom_id res chain seq x y z
N MET A 1 5.20 2.71 14.48
CA MET A 1 4.58 4.06 14.30
C MET A 1 3.16 3.86 13.79
N LEU A 2 2.17 3.67 14.69
CA LEU A 2 0.77 3.66 14.24
C LEU A 2 0.46 5.01 13.63
N PHE A 3 -0.21 5.01 12.49
CA PHE A 3 -1.01 6.14 12.08
C PHE A 3 -2.02 6.43 13.19
N LYS A 4 -1.64 7.28 14.15
CA LYS A 4 -2.58 8.19 14.80
C LYS A 4 -2.97 9.19 13.73
N CYS A 5 -3.71 8.74 12.71
CA CYS A 5 -4.71 9.58 12.08
C CYS A 5 -5.75 9.85 13.17
N ARG A 6 -5.45 10.81 14.04
CA ARG A 6 -6.51 11.60 14.65
C ARG A 6 -7.18 12.31 13.47
N PHE A 7 -8.16 11.65 12.85
CA PHE A 7 -9.19 12.34 12.08
C PHE A 7 -9.95 13.20 13.07
N ALA A 8 -9.39 14.37 13.37
CA ALA A 8 -10.12 15.47 13.94
C ALA A 8 -11.05 15.95 12.82
N VAL A 9 -12.32 15.58 12.99
CA VAL A 9 -13.50 16.31 12.56
C VAL A 9 -13.17 17.74 12.12
N LEU A 10 -13.24 18.00 10.81
CA LEU A 10 -13.69 19.28 10.31
C LEU A 10 -14.99 19.04 9.53
N PHE A 11 -16.09 19.03 10.28
CA PHE A 11 -17.40 19.42 9.78
C PHE A 11 -17.42 20.96 9.70
N LEU A 12 -18.04 21.48 8.63
CA LEU A 12 -18.52 22.86 8.33
C LEU A 12 -18.16 23.13 6.85
N LEU A 13 -19.04 23.45 5.88
CA LEU A 13 -20.47 23.80 5.74
C LEU A 13 -20.78 23.44 4.26
N GLY A 14 -21.94 22.90 3.91
CA GLY A 14 -23.13 23.71 3.62
C GLY A 14 -23.54 23.48 2.15
N ALA A 15 -24.78 23.04 1.96
CA ALA A 15 -25.36 22.58 0.71
C ALA A 15 -25.53 23.67 -0.37
N PHE A 16 -25.50 23.28 -1.65
CA PHE A 16 -26.39 23.80 -2.70
C PHE A 16 -26.70 22.69 -3.74
N PHE A 17 -28.01 22.49 -3.99
CA PHE A 17 -28.63 21.70 -5.07
C PHE A 17 -28.28 22.31 -6.46
N ALA A 18 -28.41 21.67 -7.63
CA ALA A 18 -29.55 20.95 -8.23
C ALA A 18 -29.16 20.31 -9.61
N PRO A 19 -30.06 19.70 -10.45
CA PRO A 19 -29.83 18.41 -11.13
C PRO A 19 -29.88 18.41 -12.69
N GLY A 20 -29.64 17.22 -13.28
CA GLY A 20 -29.87 16.85 -14.70
C GLY A 20 -28.57 16.61 -15.49
N THR A 21 -28.38 15.63 -16.38
CA THR A 21 -29.26 14.73 -17.14
C THR A 21 -28.42 13.56 -17.71
N VAL A 22 -29.09 12.45 -18.05
CA VAL A 22 -28.55 11.21 -18.66
C VAL A 22 -28.38 11.34 -20.17
N HIS A 23 -27.23 10.86 -20.69
CA HIS A 23 -26.95 10.17 -21.97
C HIS A 23 -25.43 10.25 -22.21
N GLY A 24 -24.71 9.28 -22.77
CA GLY A 24 -25.04 8.05 -23.47
C GLY A 24 -23.85 7.08 -23.40
N ALA A 25 -24.10 5.86 -23.86
CA ALA A 25 -23.16 4.77 -23.92
C ALA A 25 -22.05 5.04 -24.95
N ASP A 26 -20.81 4.85 -24.55
CA ASP A 26 -19.72 4.43 -25.42
C ASP A 26 -18.86 3.43 -24.64
N GLY A 27 -18.66 2.26 -25.25
CA GLY A 27 -17.94 1.14 -24.65
C GLY A 27 -16.47 1.46 -24.35
N PRO A 28 -15.80 0.67 -23.50
CA PRO A 28 -14.40 0.91 -23.19
C PRO A 28 -13.57 0.70 -24.45
N SER A 29 -12.96 1.78 -24.94
CA SER A 29 -12.05 1.75 -26.07
C SER A 29 -10.81 0.91 -25.72
N ASP A 30 -10.39 0.08 -26.66
CA ASP A 30 -9.17 -0.76 -26.69
C ASP A 30 -7.84 0.02 -26.54
N VAL A 31 -7.90 1.30 -26.15
CA VAL A 31 -6.76 2.14 -25.78
C VAL A 31 -6.49 2.06 -24.27
N ALA A 32 -7.48 1.71 -23.45
CA ALA A 32 -7.32 1.57 -22.00
C ALA A 32 -6.50 0.33 -21.56
N ALA A 33 -6.23 -0.60 -22.48
CA ALA A 33 -5.49 -1.83 -22.21
C ALA A 33 -3.95 -1.71 -22.37
N ARG A 34 -3.45 -0.61 -22.95
CA ARG A 34 -2.01 -0.46 -23.28
C ARG A 34 -1.19 0.40 -22.31
N ASP A 35 -1.83 1.03 -21.33
CA ASP A 35 -1.16 1.87 -20.31
C ASP A 35 -1.52 1.44 -18.89
N MET A 36 -1.67 0.13 -18.65
CA MET A 36 -1.59 -0.37 -17.28
C MET A 36 -0.11 -0.27 -16.86
N GLU A 37 0.32 0.93 -16.46
CA GLU A 37 1.62 1.18 -15.83
C GLU A 37 1.85 0.07 -14.79
N LEU A 38 2.74 -0.86 -15.11
CA LEU A 38 3.02 -2.01 -14.27
C LEU A 38 3.62 -1.49 -12.96
N ARG A 39 2.79 -1.47 -11.91
CA ARG A 39 3.10 -0.84 -10.61
C ARG A 39 4.32 -1.45 -9.93
N LEU A 40 4.65 -2.68 -10.31
CA LEU A 40 5.77 -3.47 -9.82
C LEU A 40 6.77 -3.83 -10.94
N ALA A 41 6.85 -3.02 -12.00
CA ALA A 41 7.88 -3.22 -13.02
C ALA A 41 9.28 -2.93 -12.49
N VAL A 42 10.24 -3.78 -12.87
CA VAL A 42 11.66 -3.51 -12.73
C VAL A 42 12.09 -2.64 -13.91
N THR A 43 12.05 -1.33 -13.73
CA THR A 43 12.49 -0.35 -14.73
C THR A 43 14.01 -0.14 -14.66
N PRO A 44 14.63 0.55 -15.65
CA PRO A 44 16.03 0.94 -15.55
C PRO A 44 16.38 1.76 -14.30
N ALA A 45 15.49 2.65 -13.85
CA ALA A 45 15.72 3.43 -12.64
C ALA A 45 15.64 2.58 -11.37
N VAL A 46 14.73 1.60 -11.34
CA VAL A 46 14.68 0.60 -10.25
C VAL A 46 15.98 -0.20 -10.21
N MET A 47 16.43 -0.70 -11.37
CA MET A 47 17.65 -1.48 -11.47
C MET A 47 18.87 -0.67 -11.02
N ASP A 48 18.99 0.57 -11.49
CA ASP A 48 20.07 1.49 -11.11
C ASP A 48 20.09 1.74 -9.59
N TYR A 49 18.93 2.06 -9.00
CA TYR A 49 18.81 2.24 -7.55
C TYR A 49 19.20 0.96 -6.79
N ALA A 50 18.70 -0.19 -7.22
CA ALA A 50 18.97 -1.46 -6.58
C ALA A 50 20.47 -1.82 -6.63
N VAL A 51 21.11 -1.68 -7.79
CA VAL A 51 22.53 -2.02 -7.98
C VAL A 51 23.46 -1.03 -7.28
N ASN A 52 23.17 0.27 -7.34
CA ASN A 52 24.10 1.29 -6.85
C ASN A 52 23.87 1.67 -5.38
N THR A 53 22.66 1.45 -4.85
CA THR A 53 22.32 1.84 -3.47
C THR A 53 22.17 0.63 -2.55
N ILE A 54 21.45 -0.41 -2.99
CA ILE A 54 21.08 -1.53 -2.12
C ILE A 54 22.17 -2.60 -2.14
N LYS A 55 22.62 -3.02 -3.32
CA LYS A 55 23.59 -4.10 -3.49
C LYS A 55 24.89 -3.90 -2.69
N PRO A 56 25.52 -2.70 -2.64
CA PRO A 56 26.76 -2.52 -1.89
C PRO A 56 26.57 -2.74 -0.39
N VAL A 57 25.41 -2.35 0.15
CA VAL A 57 25.06 -2.56 1.57
C VAL A 57 24.86 -4.05 1.87
N LEU A 58 24.23 -4.78 0.94
CA LEU A 58 24.03 -6.22 1.04
C LEU A 58 25.34 -7.00 0.93
N ASP A 59 26.20 -6.62 -0.02
CA ASP A 59 27.53 -7.21 -0.24
C ASP A 59 28.42 -7.04 1.00
N ALA A 60 28.37 -5.86 1.64
CA ALA A 60 29.11 -5.57 2.87
C ALA A 60 28.51 -6.20 4.15
N SER A 61 27.26 -6.67 4.11
CA SER A 61 26.59 -7.27 5.28
C SER A 61 27.24 -8.61 5.67
N PRO A 62 27.54 -8.85 6.96
CA PRO A 62 28.06 -10.15 7.42
C PRO A 62 27.00 -11.25 7.34
N ASP A 63 25.74 -10.92 7.61
CA ASP A 63 24.63 -11.87 7.56
C ASP A 63 24.22 -12.11 6.11
N LYS A 64 24.44 -13.33 5.62
CA LYS A 64 24.13 -13.74 4.24
C LYS A 64 22.87 -14.61 4.14
N ASP A 65 22.21 -14.92 5.25
CA ASP A 65 20.94 -15.64 5.18
C ASP A 65 19.86 -14.77 4.50
N ARG A 66 18.93 -15.45 3.84
CA ARG A 66 17.94 -14.81 2.97
C ARG A 66 17.07 -13.82 3.72
N LEU A 67 16.64 -14.15 4.94
CA LEU A 67 15.74 -13.28 5.70
C LEU A 67 16.47 -12.02 6.15
N SER A 68 17.69 -12.14 6.68
CA SER A 68 18.50 -10.99 7.08
C SER A 68 18.80 -10.06 5.92
N GLN A 69 19.10 -10.61 4.74
CA GLN A 69 19.31 -9.83 3.52
C GLN A 69 18.05 -9.06 3.11
N LEU A 70 16.88 -9.70 3.14
CA LEU A 70 15.60 -9.04 2.86
C LEU A 70 15.27 -7.96 3.90
N LEU A 71 15.47 -8.22 5.19
CA LEU A 71 15.29 -7.20 6.23
C LEU A 71 16.27 -6.03 6.07
N LYS A 72 17.47 -6.28 5.56
CA LYS A 72 18.44 -5.22 5.24
C LYS A 72 17.97 -4.34 4.08
N VAL A 73 17.27 -4.90 3.09
CA VAL A 73 16.60 -4.10 2.04
C VAL A 73 15.57 -3.15 2.68
N VAL A 74 14.78 -3.63 3.64
CA VAL A 74 13.82 -2.76 4.37
C VAL A 74 14.54 -1.61 5.06
N ASP A 75 15.68 -1.87 5.70
CA ASP A 75 16.48 -0.83 6.37
C ASP A 75 16.93 0.25 5.40
N VAL A 76 17.49 -0.13 4.24
CA VAL A 76 18.00 0.85 3.27
C VAL A 76 16.87 1.65 2.63
N LEU A 77 15.72 1.03 2.32
CA LEU A 77 14.57 1.75 1.77
C LEU A 77 14.05 2.85 2.68
N LYS A 78 14.26 2.71 4.00
CA LYS A 78 13.86 3.67 5.03
C LYS A 78 15.01 4.57 5.49
N ASP A 79 16.19 4.45 4.90
CA ASP A 79 17.31 5.31 5.25
C ASP A 79 16.99 6.75 4.81
N PRO A 80 17.10 7.75 5.70
CA PRO A 80 16.69 9.12 5.38
C PRO A 80 17.59 9.79 4.32
N LYS A 81 18.76 9.22 4.01
CA LYS A 81 19.73 9.79 3.06
C LYS A 81 19.75 9.05 1.74
N THR A 82 19.59 7.74 1.73
CA THR A 82 19.69 6.88 0.54
C THR A 82 18.40 6.11 0.23
N GLY A 83 17.44 6.10 1.15
CA GLY A 83 16.14 5.46 1.01
C GLY A 83 15.18 6.16 0.07
N VAL A 84 14.01 5.56 -0.06
CA VAL A 84 12.95 6.03 -0.94
C VAL A 84 12.06 7.08 -0.27
N ASP A 85 12.37 7.57 0.93
CA ASP A 85 11.58 8.57 1.65
C ASP A 85 12.34 9.89 1.95
N ALA A 86 13.51 10.08 1.34
CA ALA A 86 14.33 11.29 1.54
C ALA A 86 13.60 12.60 1.16
N ASN A 87 12.73 12.57 0.15
CA ASN A 87 11.92 13.71 -0.31
C ASN A 87 10.47 13.62 0.18
N ARG A 88 10.18 12.81 1.20
CA ARG A 88 8.83 12.59 1.71
C ARG A 88 8.15 13.91 2.11
N ILE A 89 6.93 14.11 1.62
CA ILE A 89 6.01 15.14 2.10
C ILE A 89 5.04 14.49 3.10
N ALA A 90 4.71 15.22 4.16
CA ALA A 90 3.78 14.72 5.16
C ALA A 90 2.37 14.50 4.54
N PRO A 91 1.61 13.47 4.92
CA PRO A 91 0.30 13.18 4.32
C PRO A 91 -0.69 14.35 4.32
N ASP A 92 -0.76 15.10 5.42
CA ASP A 92 -1.60 16.30 5.58
C ASP A 92 -1.29 17.36 4.53
N ALA A 93 -0.03 17.47 4.13
CA ALA A 93 0.40 18.41 3.11
C ALA A 93 -0.20 18.14 1.73
N TYR A 94 -0.39 16.88 1.36
CA TYR A 94 -1.08 16.53 0.12
C TYR A 94 -2.55 16.97 0.14
N PHE A 95 -3.27 16.68 1.23
CA PHE A 95 -4.67 17.06 1.35
C PHE A 95 -4.89 18.57 1.34
N ILE A 96 -4.05 19.31 2.09
CA ILE A 96 -4.14 20.77 2.14
C ILE A 96 -3.79 21.37 0.79
N TYR A 97 -2.75 20.86 0.11
CA TYR A 97 -2.40 21.32 -1.23
C TYR A 97 -3.57 21.14 -2.21
N ASN A 98 -4.20 19.96 -2.24
CA ASN A 98 -5.37 19.70 -3.11
C ASN A 98 -6.54 20.65 -2.83
N LEU A 99 -6.83 20.92 -1.55
CA LEU A 99 -7.88 21.87 -1.19
C LEU A 99 -7.55 23.28 -1.70
N LEU A 100 -6.32 23.74 -1.48
CA LEU A 100 -5.88 25.07 -1.89
C LEU A 100 -5.81 25.20 -3.42
N ASP A 101 -5.37 24.17 -4.13
CA ASP A 101 -5.33 24.16 -5.59
C ASP A 101 -6.74 24.25 -6.21
N LYS A 102 -7.72 23.53 -5.65
CA LYS A 102 -9.14 23.63 -6.07
C LYS A 102 -9.72 25.04 -5.92
N VAL A 103 -9.25 25.82 -4.94
CA VAL A 103 -9.63 27.24 -4.78
C VAL A 103 -8.62 28.21 -5.40
N LYS A 104 -7.70 27.73 -6.26
CA LYS A 104 -6.67 28.50 -6.99
C LYS A 104 -5.65 29.23 -6.09
N LEU A 105 -5.38 28.68 -4.91
CA LEU A 105 -4.41 29.16 -3.93
C LEU A 105 -3.29 28.14 -3.64
N GLY A 106 -3.18 27.07 -4.44
CA GLY A 106 -2.27 25.95 -4.22
C GLY A 106 -0.79 26.37 -4.06
N PHE A 107 -0.38 27.45 -4.71
CA PHE A 107 0.98 27.99 -4.59
C PHE A 107 1.36 28.42 -3.17
N LEU A 108 0.39 28.80 -2.32
CA LEU A 108 0.63 29.30 -0.96
C LEU A 108 1.14 28.20 -0.01
N TYR A 109 0.75 26.95 -0.25
CA TYR A 109 1.09 25.85 0.64
C TYR A 109 2.50 25.29 0.43
N THR A 110 3.07 25.50 -0.76
CA THR A 110 4.33 24.87 -1.15
C THR A 110 5.56 25.68 -0.78
N TRP A 111 5.39 26.87 -0.18
CA TRP A 111 6.46 27.83 0.07
C TRP A 111 7.61 27.35 0.98
N LYS A 112 7.46 26.23 1.69
CA LYS A 112 8.50 25.64 2.54
C LYS A 112 9.11 24.34 1.99
N PHE A 113 8.65 23.89 0.82
CA PHE A 113 9.17 22.68 0.18
C PHE A 113 10.39 22.98 -0.69
N SER A 114 11.28 22.00 -0.81
CA SER A 114 12.39 22.06 -1.77
C SER A 114 11.85 22.11 -3.22
N PRO A 115 12.67 22.52 -4.21
CA PRO A 115 12.27 22.46 -5.62
C PRO A 115 11.77 21.08 -6.05
N GLU A 116 12.44 20.00 -5.63
CA GLU A 116 12.10 18.61 -5.95
C GLU A 116 10.75 18.23 -5.33
N GLN A 117 10.53 18.61 -4.08
CA GLN A 117 9.27 18.38 -3.38
C GLN A 117 8.10 19.16 -4.03
N LYS A 118 8.34 20.39 -4.48
CA LYS A 118 7.34 21.21 -5.19
C LYS A 118 6.94 20.58 -6.51
N GLU A 119 7.92 20.20 -7.33
CA GLU A 119 7.69 19.57 -8.63
C GLU A 119 6.92 18.26 -8.47
N MET A 120 7.33 17.44 -7.50
CA MET A 120 6.62 16.21 -7.19
C MET A 120 5.20 16.46 -6.74
N LEU A 121 4.96 17.39 -5.80
CA LEU A 121 3.62 17.67 -5.29
C LEU A 121 2.69 18.11 -6.42
N GLN A 122 3.17 18.99 -7.30
CA GLN A 122 2.42 19.40 -8.50
C GLN A 122 2.13 18.22 -9.43
N ARG A 123 3.14 17.39 -9.72
CA ARG A 123 3.01 16.23 -10.60
C ARG A 123 2.01 15.20 -10.05
N TRP A 124 2.16 14.83 -8.78
CA TRP A 124 1.31 13.84 -8.13
C TRP A 124 -0.11 14.36 -7.89
N HIS A 125 -0.26 15.65 -7.61
CA HIS A 125 -1.57 16.27 -7.56
C HIS A 125 -2.30 16.12 -8.89
N SER A 126 -1.68 16.58 -9.98
CA SER A 126 -2.25 16.53 -11.33
C SER A 126 -2.52 15.11 -11.81
N LYS A 127 -1.70 14.12 -11.40
CA LYS A 127 -1.82 12.72 -11.85
C LYS A 127 -2.81 11.91 -11.00
N TYR A 128 -2.88 12.13 -9.69
CA TYR A 128 -3.55 11.20 -8.77
C TYR A 128 -4.65 11.81 -7.90
N MET A 129 -4.66 13.12 -7.68
CA MET A 129 -5.45 13.69 -6.57
C MET A 129 -6.71 14.44 -7.03
N ASN A 130 -6.86 14.66 -8.34
CA ASN A 130 -7.97 15.42 -8.91
C ASN A 130 -9.34 14.89 -8.44
N ASP A 131 -9.54 13.58 -8.56
CA ASP A 131 -10.80 12.90 -8.20
C ASP A 131 -10.89 12.69 -6.69
N HIS A 132 -9.93 11.94 -6.14
CA HIS A 132 -9.86 11.66 -4.71
C HIS A 132 -8.44 11.92 -4.18
N PRO A 133 -8.24 12.88 -3.26
CA PRO A 133 -6.90 13.28 -2.82
C PRO A 133 -6.12 12.15 -2.15
N ALA A 134 -6.82 11.18 -1.56
CA ALA A 134 -6.16 10.01 -0.96
C ALA A 134 -5.61 9.00 -1.97
N ASP A 135 -5.91 9.12 -3.27
CA ASP A 135 -5.40 8.14 -4.23
C ASP A 135 -3.88 8.24 -4.38
N VAL A 136 -3.27 9.38 -4.05
CA VAL A 136 -1.81 9.54 -3.99
C VAL A 136 -1.10 8.57 -3.03
N PHE A 137 -1.79 8.04 -2.02
CA PHE A 137 -1.24 7.03 -1.09
C PHE A 137 -1.14 5.63 -1.71
N PHE A 138 -1.81 5.42 -2.84
CA PHE A 138 -1.97 4.09 -3.43
C PHE A 138 -1.70 4.06 -4.94
N ALA A 139 -1.67 5.19 -5.63
CA ALA A 139 -1.58 5.28 -7.07
C ALA A 139 -0.14 5.39 -7.65
N PRO A 140 0.89 5.87 -6.93
CA PRO A 140 2.25 5.91 -7.47
C PRO A 140 2.83 4.52 -7.77
N THR A 141 3.50 4.37 -8.92
CA THR A 141 4.26 3.16 -9.26
C THR A 141 5.54 3.05 -8.43
N ALA A 142 6.14 1.86 -8.36
CA ALA A 142 7.43 1.70 -7.70
C ALA A 142 8.54 2.55 -8.35
N ASP A 143 8.52 2.70 -9.67
CA ASP A 143 9.44 3.57 -10.42
C ASP A 143 9.32 5.03 -9.98
N GLU A 144 8.10 5.55 -9.88
CA GLU A 144 7.87 6.93 -9.42
C GLU A 144 8.32 7.12 -7.97
N ILE A 145 8.02 6.15 -7.09
CA ILE A 145 8.44 6.19 -5.69
C ILE A 145 9.97 6.25 -5.60
N ILE A 146 10.69 5.43 -6.38
CA ILE A 146 12.15 5.37 -6.38
C ILE A 146 12.77 6.64 -6.98
N LYS A 147 12.28 7.11 -8.14
CA LYS A 147 12.80 8.32 -8.80
C LYS A 147 12.60 9.58 -7.96
N THR A 148 11.41 9.74 -7.38
CA THR A 148 11.07 10.92 -6.58
C THR A 148 11.62 10.82 -5.16
N ARG A 149 11.90 9.60 -4.68
CA ARG A 149 12.31 9.32 -3.30
C ARG A 149 11.30 9.85 -2.28
N ALA A 150 10.02 9.70 -2.58
CA ALA A 150 8.91 10.18 -1.74
C ALA A 150 7.91 9.09 -1.35
N GLY A 151 8.42 7.90 -1.07
CA GLY A 151 7.69 6.84 -0.39
C GLY A 151 7.14 7.33 0.95
N PHE A 152 5.86 7.06 1.17
CA PHE A 152 5.20 7.20 2.46
C PHE A 152 4.10 6.17 2.57
N GLY A 153 3.89 5.67 3.78
CA GLY A 153 2.91 4.63 4.01
C GLY A 153 3.34 3.27 3.46
N CYS A 154 2.60 2.27 3.88
CA CYS A 154 2.93 0.86 3.70
C CYS A 154 2.87 0.41 2.24
N THR A 155 1.92 0.92 1.44
CA THR A 155 1.84 0.65 0.00
C THR A 155 3.12 1.02 -0.74
N HIS A 156 3.68 2.20 -0.49
CA HIS A 156 4.87 2.67 -1.22
C HIS A 156 6.09 1.81 -0.87
N TYR A 157 6.32 1.54 0.42
CA TYR A 157 7.44 0.71 0.86
C TYR A 157 7.32 -0.73 0.36
N ALA A 158 6.13 -1.33 0.38
CA ALA A 158 5.92 -2.69 -0.14
C ALA A 158 6.19 -2.78 -1.65
N ARG A 159 5.75 -1.78 -2.44
CA ARG A 159 6.05 -1.72 -3.88
C ARG A 159 7.53 -1.56 -4.18
N ALA A 160 8.18 -0.59 -3.54
CA ALA A 160 9.61 -0.36 -3.71
C ALA A 160 10.43 -1.60 -3.30
N PHE A 161 10.06 -2.25 -2.20
CA PHE A 161 10.67 -3.49 -1.75
C PHE A 161 10.59 -4.59 -2.80
N ILE A 162 9.38 -4.89 -3.29
CA ILE A 162 9.19 -5.98 -4.25
C ILE A 162 10.06 -5.79 -5.49
N VAL A 163 10.06 -4.58 -6.07
CA VAL A 163 10.80 -4.35 -7.33
C VAL A 163 12.31 -4.38 -7.12
N VAL A 164 12.81 -3.91 -5.97
CA VAL A 164 14.25 -3.99 -5.63
C VAL A 164 14.68 -5.44 -5.42
N VAL A 165 13.88 -6.23 -4.71
CA VAL A 165 14.15 -7.65 -4.47
C VAL A 165 14.15 -8.43 -5.80
N LYS A 166 13.19 -8.15 -6.68
CA LYS A 166 13.15 -8.70 -8.05
C LYS A 166 14.36 -8.26 -8.87
N ALA A 167 14.72 -6.98 -8.86
CA ALA A 167 15.86 -6.44 -9.61
C ALA A 167 17.19 -7.08 -9.23
N LEU A 168 17.39 -7.37 -7.95
CA LEU A 168 18.61 -7.98 -7.43
C LEU A 168 18.61 -9.51 -7.48
N GLY A 169 17.51 -10.14 -7.92
CA GLY A 169 17.39 -11.60 -7.91
C GLY A 169 17.50 -12.19 -6.49
N LEU A 170 17.06 -11.44 -5.47
CA LEU A 170 17.11 -11.89 -4.07
C LEU A 170 16.07 -12.95 -3.75
N VAL A 171 15.23 -13.35 -4.71
CA VAL A 171 14.36 -14.52 -4.62
C VAL A 171 14.48 -15.26 -5.95
N GLU A 172 14.62 -16.59 -5.92
CA GLU A 172 14.90 -17.40 -7.11
C GLU A 172 13.73 -17.42 -8.10
N LYS A 173 12.51 -17.46 -7.58
CA LYS A 173 11.28 -17.48 -8.35
C LYS A 173 10.46 -16.24 -8.01
N PRO A 174 10.06 -15.41 -8.98
CA PRO A 174 9.22 -14.25 -8.71
C PRO A 174 7.93 -14.60 -7.95
N GLU A 175 7.43 -15.83 -8.12
CA GLU A 175 6.24 -16.37 -7.45
C GLU A 175 6.42 -16.59 -5.94
N ASP A 176 7.66 -16.64 -5.47
CA ASP A 176 7.99 -16.78 -4.06
C ASP A 176 8.01 -15.43 -3.34
N LEU A 177 7.62 -14.33 -4.00
CA LEU A 177 7.53 -12.98 -3.46
C LEU A 177 6.18 -12.35 -3.83
N ARG A 178 5.33 -12.05 -2.84
CA ARG A 178 3.95 -11.58 -3.06
C ARG A 178 3.65 -10.24 -2.40
N TYR A 179 2.99 -9.37 -3.14
CA TYR A 179 2.33 -8.20 -2.57
C TYR A 179 1.06 -8.61 -1.80
N VAL A 180 0.82 -7.99 -0.65
CA VAL A 180 -0.33 -8.30 0.20
C VAL A 180 -1.08 -7.04 0.56
N VAL A 181 -2.41 -7.09 0.38
CA VAL A 181 -3.36 -6.14 0.94
C VAL A 181 -4.04 -6.80 2.13
N SER A 182 -4.06 -6.10 3.26
CA SER A 182 -4.80 -6.51 4.45
C SER A 182 -5.74 -5.42 4.94
N SER A 183 -6.70 -5.81 5.77
CA SER A 183 -7.55 -4.89 6.53
C SER A 183 -7.41 -5.12 8.03
N LYS A 184 -7.54 -4.09 8.84
CA LYS A 184 -7.67 -4.21 10.29
C LYS A 184 -9.01 -4.89 10.63
N ALA A 185 -8.95 -5.90 11.50
CA ALA A 185 -10.11 -6.71 11.88
C ALA A 185 -11.28 -5.89 12.45
N ASP A 186 -11.03 -5.05 13.45
CA ASP A 186 -12.10 -4.26 14.10
C ASP A 186 -12.83 -3.32 13.13
N ASP A 187 -12.08 -2.70 12.22
CA ASP A 187 -12.65 -1.76 11.26
C ASP A 187 -13.52 -2.50 10.26
N TYR A 188 -13.06 -3.67 9.80
CA TYR A 188 -13.84 -4.55 8.94
C TYR A 188 -15.12 -5.02 9.62
N ASN A 189 -15.02 -5.58 10.83
CA ASN A 189 -16.18 -6.09 11.57
C ASN A 189 -17.23 -5.00 11.80
N ARG A 190 -16.80 -3.80 12.17
CA ARG A 190 -17.69 -2.64 12.38
C ARG A 190 -18.35 -2.18 11.09
N ALA A 191 -17.63 -2.20 9.97
CA ALA A 191 -18.21 -1.88 8.67
C ALA A 191 -19.22 -2.94 8.22
N LEU A 192 -18.89 -4.23 8.42
CA LEU A 192 -19.75 -5.38 8.11
C LEU A 192 -21.04 -5.36 8.94
N GLU A 193 -20.95 -5.19 10.27
CA GLU A 193 -22.09 -5.17 11.18
C GLU A 193 -23.12 -4.10 10.76
N LYS A 194 -22.63 -2.92 10.34
CA LYS A 194 -23.46 -1.80 9.90
C LYS A 194 -23.83 -1.84 8.42
N GLN A 195 -23.28 -2.78 7.67
CA GLN A 195 -23.32 -2.79 6.20
C GLN A 195 -22.89 -1.44 5.59
N ASP A 196 -21.92 -0.77 6.22
CA ASP A 196 -21.50 0.57 5.85
C ASP A 196 -20.44 0.53 4.74
N LEU A 197 -20.90 0.68 3.49
CA LEU A 197 -20.04 0.73 2.30
C LEU A 197 -19.17 2.00 2.21
N LYS A 198 -19.43 3.02 3.04
CA LYS A 198 -18.68 4.28 3.05
C LYS A 198 -17.64 4.33 4.16
N MET A 199 -17.74 3.48 5.16
CA MET A 199 -16.76 3.40 6.24
C MET A 199 -15.37 3.07 5.68
N THR A 200 -14.38 3.89 6.03
CA THR A 200 -12.99 3.58 5.73
C THR A 200 -12.53 2.42 6.60
N ILE A 201 -12.11 1.34 5.94
CA ILE A 201 -11.51 0.18 6.58
C ILE A 201 -10.00 0.38 6.52
N ASN A 202 -9.37 0.69 7.65
CA ASN A 202 -7.91 0.82 7.66
C ASN A 202 -7.27 -0.54 7.40
N GLY A 203 -6.06 -0.52 6.86
CA GLY A 203 -5.33 -1.73 6.51
C GLY A 203 -3.84 -1.54 6.58
N HIS A 204 -3.12 -2.56 6.15
CA HIS A 204 -1.68 -2.51 6.00
C HIS A 204 -1.27 -3.29 4.75
N GLN A 205 -0.32 -2.74 4.00
CA GLN A 205 0.25 -3.40 2.83
C GLN A 205 1.65 -3.87 3.17
N PHE A 206 1.92 -5.13 2.86
CA PHE A 206 3.18 -5.78 3.20
C PHE A 206 3.50 -6.86 2.18
N VAL A 207 4.56 -7.62 2.42
CA VAL A 207 5.07 -8.59 1.46
C VAL A 207 5.09 -9.97 2.10
N LEU A 208 4.71 -11.00 1.35
CA LEU A 208 5.00 -12.40 1.70
C LEU A 208 6.20 -12.86 0.90
N VAL A 209 7.12 -13.58 1.54
CA VAL A 209 8.23 -14.24 0.87
C VAL A 209 8.29 -15.70 1.28
N LYS A 210 8.64 -16.58 0.34
CA LYS A 210 8.89 -17.99 0.61
C LYS A 210 10.38 -18.22 0.84
N ILE A 211 10.73 -18.76 2.00
CA ILE A 211 12.10 -19.14 2.37
C ILE A 211 12.05 -20.56 2.94
N ASP A 212 12.84 -21.48 2.38
CA ASP A 212 12.90 -22.89 2.81
C ASP A 212 11.52 -23.54 2.99
N SER A 213 10.66 -23.40 1.98
CA SER A 213 9.27 -23.86 1.96
C SER A 213 8.29 -23.19 2.93
N ARG A 214 8.72 -22.21 3.71
CA ARG A 214 7.88 -21.46 4.64
C ARG A 214 7.56 -20.07 4.10
N TRP A 215 6.31 -19.65 4.27
CA TRP A 215 5.90 -18.28 3.97
C TRP A 215 6.14 -17.37 5.16
N ILE A 216 6.71 -16.21 4.92
CA ILE A 216 7.05 -15.20 5.92
C ILE A 216 6.46 -13.88 5.47
N ALA A 217 5.66 -13.25 6.33
CA ALA A 217 5.15 -11.90 6.13
C ALA A 217 6.19 -10.89 6.62
N ILE A 218 6.64 -10.00 5.74
CA ILE A 218 7.59 -8.92 6.03
C ILE A 218 6.85 -7.59 6.05
N ASN A 219 6.84 -6.93 7.21
CA ASN A 219 6.40 -5.55 7.33
C ASN A 219 7.52 -4.61 6.83
N THR A 220 7.41 -4.21 5.57
CA THR A 220 8.35 -3.32 4.88
C THR A 220 8.38 -1.90 5.45
N SER A 221 7.48 -1.55 6.37
CA SER A 221 7.47 -0.25 7.04
C SER A 221 8.10 -0.27 8.45
N GLN A 222 8.27 -1.44 9.08
CA GLN A 222 8.76 -1.56 10.46
C GLN A 222 9.93 -2.56 10.64
N ARG A 223 10.49 -3.12 9.56
CA ARG A 223 11.60 -4.09 9.61
C ARG A 223 11.28 -5.27 10.53
N GLU A 224 10.12 -5.86 10.29
CA GLU A 224 9.59 -6.97 11.10
C GLU A 224 9.17 -8.12 10.18
N ALA A 225 9.32 -9.36 10.66
CA ALA A 225 8.95 -10.55 9.93
C ALA A 225 8.18 -11.52 10.83
N VAL A 226 7.13 -12.12 10.29
CA VAL A 226 6.25 -13.07 10.99
C VAL A 226 6.09 -14.30 10.13
N GLN A 227 6.34 -15.48 10.71
CA GLN A 227 6.13 -16.73 9.99
C GLN A 227 4.62 -17.01 9.87
N MET A 228 4.18 -17.35 8.65
CA MET A 228 2.81 -17.79 8.43
C MET A 228 2.58 -19.19 9.04
N PRO A 229 1.33 -19.56 9.36
CA PRO A 229 1.00 -20.89 9.87
C PRO A 229 1.52 -22.02 8.98
N GLU A 230 1.83 -23.16 9.59
CA GLU A 230 2.22 -24.35 8.84
C GLU A 230 1.14 -24.74 7.83
N GLY A 231 1.55 -25.13 6.62
CA GLY A 231 0.63 -25.47 5.53
C GLY A 231 -0.03 -24.28 4.82
N PHE A 232 0.23 -23.03 5.24
CA PHE A 232 -0.31 -21.84 4.56
C PHE A 232 0.10 -21.81 3.08
N ARG A 233 -0.87 -21.44 2.23
CA ARG A 233 -0.70 -21.23 0.78
C ARG A 233 -1.34 -19.90 0.38
N PRO A 234 -0.69 -19.04 -0.44
CA PRO A 234 -1.29 -17.79 -0.91
C PRO A 234 -2.69 -17.94 -1.51
N GLU A 235 -2.93 -19.04 -2.21
CA GLU A 235 -4.19 -19.34 -2.90
C GLU A 235 -5.33 -19.65 -1.91
N SER A 236 -5.02 -19.92 -0.65
CA SER A 236 -6.03 -20.12 0.41
C SER A 236 -6.68 -18.84 0.90
N CYS A 237 -6.16 -17.67 0.49
CA CYS A 237 -6.74 -16.37 0.82
C CYS A 237 -7.97 -16.08 -0.07
N SER A 238 -9.09 -16.71 0.25
CA SER A 238 -10.37 -16.52 -0.42
C SER A 238 -11.52 -16.36 0.59
N PRO A 239 -12.54 -15.53 0.28
CA PRO A 239 -13.74 -15.46 1.11
C PRO A 239 -14.44 -16.81 1.20
N PRO A 240 -15.14 -17.10 2.32
CA PRO A 240 -15.37 -16.21 3.46
C PRO A 240 -14.24 -16.21 4.52
N SER A 241 -13.29 -17.14 4.43
CA SER A 241 -12.30 -17.43 5.47
C SER A 241 -11.33 -16.27 5.73
N ASN A 242 -11.07 -15.99 7.01
CA ASN A 242 -10.10 -14.99 7.42
C ASN A 242 -8.74 -15.63 7.72
N ILE A 243 -7.67 -15.03 7.21
CA ILE A 243 -6.29 -15.37 7.60
C ILE A 243 -5.71 -14.16 8.33
N SER A 244 -5.37 -14.33 9.61
CA SER A 244 -4.85 -13.23 10.42
C SER A 244 -3.32 -13.19 10.45
N VAL A 245 -2.78 -11.98 10.45
CA VAL A 245 -1.36 -11.68 10.72
C VAL A 245 -1.30 -10.62 11.81
N ARG A 246 -0.38 -10.81 12.76
CA ARG A 246 -0.09 -9.85 13.84
C ARG A 246 1.38 -9.49 13.77
N PHE A 247 1.65 -8.20 13.84
CA PHE A 247 3.00 -7.64 13.87
C PHE A 247 3.20 -6.98 15.25
N GLU A 248 4.26 -7.33 15.96
CA GLU A 248 4.66 -6.83 17.28
C GLU A 248 4.91 -5.31 17.29
N SER A 249 5.25 -4.73 16.15
CA SER A 249 5.41 -3.27 16.01
C SER A 249 4.09 -2.48 16.17
N TYR A 250 2.95 -3.15 16.21
CA TYR A 250 1.63 -2.56 16.48
C TYR A 250 1.17 -2.87 17.90
N PRO A 251 0.30 -2.05 18.50
CA PRO A 251 -0.20 -2.24 19.84
C PRO A 251 -0.95 -3.56 19.97
N PRO A 252 -1.00 -4.12 21.19
CA PRO A 252 -1.82 -5.28 21.49
C PRO A 252 -3.25 -5.10 20.97
N GLY A 253 -3.78 -6.17 20.36
CA GLY A 253 -5.14 -6.18 19.79
C GLY A 253 -5.25 -5.72 18.34
N ILE A 254 -4.21 -5.13 17.73
CA ILE A 254 -4.24 -4.87 16.29
C ILE A 254 -3.99 -6.17 15.52
N VAL A 255 -5.02 -6.62 14.81
CA VAL A 255 -4.98 -7.78 13.92
C VAL A 255 -5.24 -7.35 12.50
N PHE A 256 -4.38 -7.77 11.57
CA PHE A 256 -4.57 -7.60 10.14
C PHE A 256 -5.11 -8.89 9.54
N LEU A 257 -6.09 -8.78 8.65
CA LEU A 257 -6.71 -9.89 7.94
C LEU A 257 -6.27 -9.81 6.49
N LEU A 258 -5.74 -10.90 5.94
CA LEU A 258 -5.37 -10.98 4.54
C LEU A 258 -6.63 -10.84 3.68
N ARG A 259 -6.56 -9.96 2.68
CA ARG A 259 -7.69 -9.66 1.77
C ARG A 259 -7.34 -9.96 0.32
N LYS A 260 -6.09 -9.76 -0.03
CA LYS A 260 -5.58 -10.09 -1.34
C LYS A 260 -4.10 -10.38 -1.25
N ILE A 261 -3.68 -11.40 -1.98
CA ILE A 261 -2.29 -11.77 -2.18
C ILE A 261 -2.07 -11.82 -3.69
N GLY A 262 -0.97 -11.22 -4.15
CA GLY A 262 -0.57 -11.28 -5.55
C GLY A 262 -0.35 -12.71 -6.03
N LYS A 263 -0.54 -12.96 -7.33
CA LYS A 263 -0.48 -14.31 -7.91
C LYS A 263 0.63 -14.51 -8.92
N ASP A 264 1.09 -13.44 -9.56
CA ASP A 264 2.03 -13.50 -10.68
C ASP A 264 3.19 -12.52 -10.51
N PHE A 265 3.98 -12.35 -11.58
CA PHE A 265 5.11 -11.41 -11.59
C PHE A 265 4.68 -9.95 -11.33
N ASN A 266 3.44 -9.58 -11.63
CA ASN A 266 2.88 -8.24 -11.42
C ASN A 266 2.11 -8.11 -10.09
N ASP A 267 2.01 -9.22 -9.34
CA ASP A 267 1.32 -9.39 -8.06
C ASP A 267 -0.11 -8.83 -8.02
N ASP A 268 -0.79 -8.76 -9.17
CA ASP A 268 -2.14 -8.24 -9.31
C ASP A 268 -2.36 -6.91 -8.56
N CYS A 269 -1.44 -5.93 -8.60
CA CYS A 269 -1.53 -4.68 -7.82
C CYS A 269 -2.69 -3.72 -8.24
N GLY A 270 -3.94 -4.15 -8.05
CA GLY A 270 -5.16 -3.40 -8.34
C GLY A 270 -5.64 -2.49 -7.20
N ASP A 271 -4.80 -2.20 -6.22
CA ASP A 271 -5.11 -1.44 -5.01
C ASP A 271 -4.84 0.07 -5.18
N ASN A 272 -5.02 0.60 -6.37
CA ASN A 272 -4.46 1.88 -6.80
C ASN A 272 -5.34 3.12 -6.59
N SER A 273 -6.36 2.99 -5.78
CA SER A 273 -7.19 4.09 -5.32
C SER A 273 -7.76 3.70 -3.97
N LEU A 274 -8.23 4.69 -3.20
CA LEU A 274 -8.93 4.41 -1.96
C LEU A 274 -10.15 3.52 -2.21
N SER A 275 -10.91 3.80 -3.27
CA SER A 275 -12.12 3.04 -3.63
C SER A 275 -11.83 1.57 -3.88
N ARG A 276 -10.81 1.25 -4.70
CA ARG A 276 -10.41 -0.14 -4.99
C ARG A 276 -9.88 -0.83 -3.74
N LEU A 277 -9.15 -0.12 -2.89
CA LEU A 277 -8.68 -0.67 -1.62
C LEU A 277 -9.82 -1.00 -0.66
N MET A 278 -10.86 -0.15 -0.60
CA MET A 278 -12.06 -0.43 0.19
C MET A 278 -12.83 -1.64 -0.35
N ASN A 279 -12.92 -1.78 -1.67
CA ASN A 279 -13.52 -2.96 -2.30
C ASN A 279 -12.74 -4.24 -1.97
N ILE A 280 -11.41 -4.25 -2.15
CA ILE A 280 -10.56 -5.38 -1.73
C ILE A 280 -10.78 -5.73 -0.26
N SER A 281 -10.86 -4.72 0.61
CA SER A 281 -11.07 -4.93 2.04
C SER A 281 -12.41 -5.62 2.35
N ARG A 282 -13.43 -5.41 1.50
CA ARG A 282 -14.78 -5.96 1.65
C ARG A 282 -14.98 -7.32 0.99
N SER A 283 -14.45 -7.49 -0.22
CA SER A 283 -14.78 -8.62 -1.10
C SER A 283 -13.57 -9.46 -1.53
N GLY A 284 -12.35 -8.92 -1.36
CA GLY A 284 -11.14 -9.46 -1.99
C GLY A 284 -10.91 -9.02 -3.44
N ASP A 285 -11.85 -8.27 -4.03
CA ASP A 285 -11.83 -7.84 -5.42
C ASP A 285 -11.90 -6.30 -5.50
N PRO A 286 -10.99 -5.61 -6.22
CA PRO A 286 -11.04 -4.16 -6.38
C PRO A 286 -12.31 -3.62 -7.08
N GLN A 287 -13.05 -4.46 -7.81
CA GLN A 287 -14.25 -4.06 -8.55
C GLN A 287 -15.55 -4.42 -7.83
N ASP A 288 -15.49 -5.18 -6.73
CA ASP A 288 -16.68 -5.62 -6.01
C ASP A 288 -16.74 -4.97 -4.61
N ALA A 289 -17.80 -4.19 -4.37
CA ALA A 289 -18.00 -3.51 -3.10
C ALA A 289 -18.68 -4.39 -2.03
N ALA A 290 -19.21 -5.56 -2.38
CA ALA A 290 -19.95 -6.42 -1.46
C ALA A 290 -19.06 -6.94 -0.32
N PHE A 291 -19.64 -7.05 0.88
CA PHE A 291 -18.98 -7.77 1.96
C PHE A 291 -19.05 -9.28 1.69
N LYS A 292 -17.90 -9.93 1.52
CA LYS A 292 -17.81 -11.38 1.27
C LYS A 292 -17.09 -12.17 2.35
N TRP A 293 -16.28 -11.50 3.17
CA TRP A 293 -15.60 -12.15 4.29
C TRP A 293 -16.54 -12.31 5.48
N GLU A 294 -16.29 -13.32 6.30
CA GLU A 294 -16.97 -13.46 7.58
C GLU A 294 -16.43 -12.46 8.61
N GLY A 295 -17.23 -12.19 9.65
CA GLY A 295 -16.77 -11.47 10.83
C GLY A 295 -15.61 -12.21 11.49
N TYR A 296 -14.56 -11.48 11.88
CA TYR A 296 -13.41 -12.08 12.54
C TYR A 296 -13.60 -12.13 14.05
N VAL A 297 -13.43 -13.30 14.65
CA VAL A 297 -13.39 -13.50 16.10
C VAL A 297 -12.00 -14.03 16.45
N SER A 298 -11.28 -13.30 17.31
CA SER A 298 -9.96 -13.73 17.77
C SER A 298 -10.07 -15.00 18.60
N ALA A 299 -9.22 -16.00 18.35
CA ALA A 299 -9.16 -17.21 19.17
C ALA A 299 -8.87 -16.93 20.67
N ASP A 300 -8.27 -15.77 20.97
CA ASP A 300 -8.03 -15.31 22.35
C ASP A 300 -9.30 -14.88 23.10
N SER A 301 -10.47 -14.86 22.45
CA SER A 301 -11.76 -14.53 23.08
C SER A 301 -12.47 -15.72 23.75
N ASN A 302 -11.89 -16.93 23.69
CA ASN A 302 -12.32 -18.08 24.49
C ASN A 302 -11.58 -18.20 25.84
N GLY A 303 -11.21 -17.05 26.43
CA GLY A 303 -10.81 -16.97 27.82
C GLY A 303 -12.03 -17.10 28.73
N LYS A 304 -12.25 -18.30 29.26
CA LYS A 304 -13.17 -18.59 30.37
C LYS A 304 -13.12 -17.50 31.45
N LEU A 305 -14.24 -16.80 31.65
CA LEU A 305 -15.13 -16.86 32.83
C LEU A 305 -16.36 -16.00 32.59
#